data_AF-A0A455ZFJ4-F1
#
_entry.id   AF-A0A455ZFJ4-F1
#
_cell.length_a   1.000
_cell.length_b   1.000
_cell.length_c   1.000
_cell.angle_alpha   90.00
_cell.angle_beta   90.00
_cell.angle_gamma   90.00
#
_symmetry.space_group_name_H-M   'P 1'
#
loop_
_entity.id
_entity.type
_entity.pdbx_description
1 polymer ?
#
loop_
_entity_poly.entity_id
_entity_poly.type
_entity_poly.pdbx_seq_one_letter_code
_entity_poly.pdbx_strand_id
1 'polypeptide(L)'
;MIYKGHVLIIEIKASKLREPFRDVDKAIRRLKEDFKNSIQYGFDQCKRVEDYFYGDANFDIKDEKGKILYTVNPNKIKSIFSIIVTLERFGALQTDLSLLLQKDENIDFPWAVYIDDLETFLLAVKENVSSPTSQFLNFLKYRRELHGRMYAGDELDVCATYLQNPKKFKEYSEKGDLFLTFSPYEQGDFDNLYWSGKINFKESALPNGFSMESLN
;
A
#
# COMPACT_ATOMS: atom_id res chain seq x y z
N MET A 1 2.77 13.64 2.81
CA MET A 1 4.16 13.82 3.29
C MET A 1 5.05 14.24 2.12
N ILE A 2 6.00 15.15 2.32
CA ILE A 2 6.96 15.56 1.27
C ILE A 2 8.39 15.34 1.77
N TYR A 3 9.22 14.64 1.00
CA TYR A 3 10.61 14.33 1.34
C TYR A 3 11.52 14.40 0.11
N LYS A 4 12.50 15.32 0.09
CA LYS A 4 13.50 15.48 -0.98
C LYS A 4 12.92 15.56 -2.42
N GLY A 5 11.73 16.12 -2.56
CA GLY A 5 10.99 16.23 -3.83
C GLY A 5 10.10 15.02 -4.14
N HIS A 6 9.99 14.04 -3.25
CA HIS A 6 9.04 12.94 -3.36
C HIS A 6 7.82 13.23 -2.48
N VAL A 7 6.63 13.04 -3.04
CA VAL A 7 5.36 13.21 -2.33
C VAL A 7 4.77 11.83 -2.07
N LEU A 8 4.43 11.55 -0.82
CA LEU A 8 3.59 10.41 -0.45
C LEU A 8 2.22 10.93 -0.01
N ILE A 9 1.19 10.51 -0.71
CA ILE A 9 -0.22 10.74 -0.37
C ILE A 9 -0.74 9.42 0.20
N ILE A 10 -1.19 9.43 1.45
CA ILE A 10 -1.51 8.21 2.18
C ILE A 10 -2.94 8.33 2.66
N GLU A 11 -3.78 7.41 2.21
CA GLU A 11 -5.19 7.30 2.62
C GLU A 11 -5.39 6.00 3.39
N ILE A 12 -5.91 6.12 4.60
CA ILE A 12 -6.25 4.96 5.44
C ILE A 12 -7.75 4.67 5.26
N LYS A 13 -8.09 3.40 5.06
CA LYS A 13 -9.44 2.93 4.81
C LYS A 13 -9.73 1.73 5.70
N ALA A 14 -10.78 1.86 6.49
CA ALA A 14 -11.34 0.77 7.26
C ALA A 14 -12.84 0.70 6.92
N SER A 15 -13.30 -0.49 6.63
CA SER A 15 -14.69 -0.84 6.42
C SER A 15 -15.22 -1.64 7.61
N LYS A 16 -16.52 -1.93 7.62
CA LYS A 16 -17.09 -2.81 8.67
C LYS A 16 -16.76 -4.26 8.34
N LEU A 17 -16.03 -4.93 9.23
CA LEU A 17 -15.91 -6.38 9.24
C LEU A 17 -17.31 -7.00 9.26
N ARG A 18 -17.62 -7.83 8.26
CA ARG A 18 -18.95 -8.40 8.06
C ARG A 18 -18.80 -9.85 7.60
N GLU A 19 -19.65 -10.76 8.06
CA GLU A 19 -19.52 -12.20 7.81
C GLU A 19 -19.55 -12.58 6.32
N PRO A 20 -18.80 -13.62 5.90
CA PRO A 20 -18.82 -14.12 4.53
C PRO A 20 -20.17 -14.75 4.20
N PHE A 21 -20.72 -14.44 3.02
CA PHE A 21 -21.91 -15.11 2.52
C PHE A 21 -21.57 -16.51 1.99
N ARG A 22 -22.43 -17.50 2.25
CA ARG A 22 -22.36 -18.83 1.63
C ARG A 22 -22.74 -18.83 0.14
N ASP A 23 -23.54 -17.83 -0.26
CA ASP A 23 -23.95 -17.58 -1.63
C ASP A 23 -22.83 -16.84 -2.37
N VAL A 24 -22.24 -17.50 -3.38
CA VAL A 24 -21.08 -17.01 -4.13
C VAL A 24 -21.40 -15.70 -4.87
N ASP A 25 -22.57 -15.58 -5.48
CA ASP A 25 -22.94 -14.38 -6.24
C ASP A 25 -23.09 -13.17 -5.32
N LYS A 26 -23.68 -13.37 -4.13
CA LYS A 26 -23.77 -12.33 -3.10
C LYS A 26 -22.39 -11.98 -2.55
N ALA A 27 -21.52 -12.97 -2.34
CA ALA A 27 -20.14 -12.75 -1.89
C ALA A 27 -19.34 -11.91 -2.89
N ILE A 28 -19.43 -12.21 -4.20
CA ILE A 28 -18.74 -11.46 -5.25
C ILE A 28 -19.25 -10.03 -5.35
N ARG A 29 -20.57 -9.81 -5.37
CA ARG A 29 -21.16 -8.46 -5.40
C ARG A 29 -20.67 -7.62 -4.22
N ARG A 30 -20.69 -8.22 -3.04
CA ARG A 30 -20.23 -7.56 -1.82
C ARG A 30 -18.74 -7.24 -1.84
N LEU A 31 -17.90 -8.17 -2.30
CA LEU A 31 -16.46 -7.94 -2.44
C LEU A 31 -16.18 -6.74 -3.35
N LYS A 32 -16.93 -6.59 -4.45
CA LYS A 32 -16.82 -5.41 -5.34
C LYS A 32 -17.26 -4.12 -4.65
N GLU A 33 -18.33 -4.16 -3.85
CA GLU A 33 -18.78 -3.00 -3.07
C GLU A 33 -17.76 -2.62 -1.99
N ASP A 34 -17.22 -3.59 -1.24
CA ASP A 34 -16.22 -3.36 -0.22
C ASP A 34 -14.91 -2.83 -0.85
N PHE A 35 -14.47 -3.39 -2.00
CA PHE A 35 -13.34 -2.87 -2.77
C PHE A 35 -13.57 -1.42 -3.21
N LYS A 36 -14.79 -1.11 -3.70
CA LYS A 36 -15.15 0.25 -4.12
C LYS A 36 -15.10 1.24 -2.94
N ASN A 37 -15.65 0.86 -1.80
CA ASN A 37 -15.73 1.74 -0.62
C ASN A 37 -14.38 1.90 0.11
N SER A 38 -13.45 0.97 -0.08
CA SER A 38 -12.10 1.05 0.48
C SER A 38 -11.11 1.55 -0.58
N ILE A 39 -10.69 0.69 -1.50
CA ILE A 39 -9.57 0.96 -2.42
C ILE A 39 -9.94 2.00 -3.48
N GLN A 40 -11.07 1.86 -4.19
CA GLN A 40 -11.45 2.85 -5.21
C GLN A 40 -11.64 4.24 -4.58
N TYR A 41 -12.37 4.31 -3.46
CA TYR A 41 -12.61 5.59 -2.78
C TYR A 41 -11.30 6.22 -2.27
N GLY A 42 -10.37 5.44 -1.72
CA GLY A 42 -9.04 5.92 -1.35
C GLY A 42 -8.24 6.43 -2.54
N PHE A 43 -8.28 5.72 -3.66
CA PHE A 43 -7.66 6.17 -4.91
C PHE A 43 -8.26 7.51 -5.38
N ASP A 44 -9.58 7.66 -5.39
CA ASP A 44 -10.24 8.89 -5.81
C ASP A 44 -9.86 10.09 -4.91
N GLN A 45 -9.69 9.87 -3.61
CA GLN A 45 -9.21 10.90 -2.68
C GLN A 45 -7.75 11.27 -2.94
N CYS A 46 -6.89 10.28 -3.13
CA CYS A 46 -5.50 10.49 -3.50
C CYS A 46 -5.37 11.27 -4.81
N LYS A 47 -6.10 10.88 -5.86
CA LYS A 47 -6.11 11.55 -7.17
C LYS A 47 -6.41 13.05 -7.06
N ARG A 48 -7.43 13.42 -6.27
CA ARG A 48 -7.76 14.84 -6.03
C ARG A 48 -6.60 15.63 -5.45
N VAL A 49 -5.76 14.99 -4.64
CA VAL A 49 -4.56 15.60 -4.07
C VAL A 49 -3.43 15.63 -5.09
N GLU A 50 -3.23 14.56 -5.86
CA GLU A 50 -2.24 14.49 -6.96
C GLU A 50 -2.44 15.60 -7.98
N ASP A 51 -3.69 15.92 -8.33
CA ASP A 51 -4.04 16.96 -9.31
C ASP A 51 -3.43 18.34 -8.95
N TYR A 52 -3.29 18.67 -7.66
CA TYR A 52 -2.62 19.92 -7.24
C TYR A 52 -1.12 19.94 -7.54
N PHE A 53 -0.47 18.77 -7.58
CA PHE A 53 0.95 18.64 -7.85
C PHE A 53 1.28 18.57 -9.34
N TYR A 54 0.29 18.36 -10.21
CA TYR A 54 0.45 18.41 -11.67
C TYR A 54 0.21 19.81 -12.26
N GLY A 55 -0.31 20.76 -11.47
CA GLY A 55 -0.43 22.16 -11.87
C GLY A 55 0.88 22.95 -11.69
N ASP A 56 0.95 24.14 -12.28
CA ASP A 56 2.13 25.02 -12.16
C ASP A 56 2.07 26.00 -10.97
N ALA A 57 0.90 26.11 -10.34
CA ALA A 57 0.64 27.08 -9.29
C ALA A 57 1.09 26.56 -7.91
N ASN A 58 1.74 27.41 -7.13
CA ASN A 58 1.99 27.12 -5.72
C ASN A 58 0.66 26.96 -4.96
N PHE A 59 0.63 26.06 -3.98
CA PHE A 59 -0.53 25.86 -3.12
C PHE A 59 -0.12 25.60 -1.66
N ASP A 60 -1.02 25.88 -0.74
CA ASP A 60 -0.77 25.73 0.69
C ASP A 60 -1.39 24.45 1.25
N ILE A 61 -0.59 23.68 1.98
CA ILE A 61 -1.06 22.63 2.89
C ILE A 61 -1.37 23.30 4.22
N LYS A 62 -2.61 23.13 4.68
CA LYS A 62 -3.13 23.75 5.91
C LYS A 62 -3.52 22.69 6.93
N ASP A 63 -3.53 23.07 8.20
CA ASP A 63 -4.19 22.27 9.24
C ASP A 63 -5.71 22.48 9.21
N GLU A 64 -6.42 21.74 10.08
CA GLU A 64 -7.88 21.82 10.22
C GLU A 64 -8.40 23.22 10.61
N LYS A 65 -7.53 24.07 11.18
CA LYS A 65 -7.85 25.44 11.58
C LYS A 65 -7.53 26.45 10.47
N GLY A 66 -7.07 25.98 9.30
CA GLY A 66 -6.69 26.80 8.16
C GLY A 66 -5.30 27.44 8.28
N LYS A 67 -4.51 27.10 9.30
CA LYS A 67 -3.13 27.57 9.43
C LYS A 67 -2.28 26.89 8.37
N ILE A 68 -1.52 27.68 7.61
CA ILE A 68 -0.57 27.17 6.62
C ILE A 68 0.56 26.43 7.35
N LEU A 69 0.68 25.13 7.07
CA LEU A 69 1.78 24.27 7.54
C LEU A 69 2.95 24.29 6.58
N TYR A 70 2.66 24.35 5.27
CA TYR A 70 3.66 24.30 4.23
C TYR A 70 3.12 24.84 2.90
N THR A 71 3.91 25.64 2.19
CA THR A 71 3.60 26.06 0.81
C THR A 71 4.38 25.20 -0.17
N VAL A 72 3.67 24.50 -1.05
CA VAL A 72 4.22 23.62 -2.07
C VAL A 72 4.50 24.41 -3.34
N ASN A 73 5.66 24.15 -3.94
CA ASN A 73 5.95 24.50 -5.33
C ASN A 73 5.99 23.20 -6.15
N PRO A 74 4.97 22.93 -6.99
CA PRO A 74 4.89 21.72 -7.81
C PRO A 74 6.13 21.47 -8.68
N ASN A 75 6.76 22.53 -9.21
CA ASN A 75 7.94 22.43 -10.07
C ASN A 75 9.18 21.82 -9.38
N LYS A 76 9.18 21.72 -8.04
CA LYS A 76 10.26 21.08 -7.27
C LYS A 76 9.99 19.60 -6.98
N ILE A 77 8.84 19.08 -7.39
CA ILE A 77 8.44 17.70 -7.17
C ILE A 77 9.02 16.80 -8.27
N LYS A 78 9.59 15.67 -7.86
CA LYS A 78 10.24 14.67 -8.70
C LYS A 78 9.35 13.46 -8.94
N SER A 79 8.58 13.07 -7.92
CA SER A 79 7.64 11.96 -8.04
C SER A 79 6.55 12.07 -6.98
N ILE A 80 5.40 11.48 -7.31
CA ILE A 80 4.23 11.42 -6.46
C ILE A 80 3.83 9.96 -6.36
N PHE A 81 3.56 9.48 -5.14
CA PHE A 81 3.10 8.13 -4.88
C PHE A 81 1.87 8.19 -3.99
N SER A 82 0.82 7.51 -4.44
CA SER A 82 -0.39 7.29 -3.66
C SER A 82 -0.33 5.92 -3.00
N ILE A 83 -0.64 5.88 -1.71
CA ILE A 83 -0.66 4.67 -0.90
C ILE A 83 -2.03 4.56 -0.24
N ILE A 84 -2.70 3.44 -0.43
CA ILE A 84 -3.99 3.16 0.18
C ILE A 84 -3.78 2.04 1.19
N VAL A 85 -3.85 2.41 2.47
CA VAL A 85 -3.67 1.48 3.58
C VAL A 85 -5.05 0.96 3.98
N THR A 86 -5.23 -0.35 3.92
CA THR A 86 -6.51 -0.99 4.28
C THR A 86 -6.40 -1.73 5.61
N LEU A 87 -7.51 -1.80 6.34
CA LEU A 87 -7.67 -2.71 7.48
C LEU A 87 -8.23 -4.08 7.07
N GLU A 88 -8.73 -4.21 5.84
CA GLU A 88 -9.17 -5.47 5.26
C GLU A 88 -8.18 -5.97 4.22
N ARG A 89 -8.11 -7.29 4.07
CA ARG A 89 -7.38 -7.94 2.99
C ARG A 89 -8.31 -8.17 1.80
N PHE A 90 -7.89 -7.72 0.62
CA PHE A 90 -8.60 -8.01 -0.65
C PHE A 90 -7.87 -9.05 -1.52
N GLY A 91 -6.82 -9.68 -0.99
CA GLY A 91 -6.04 -10.73 -1.66
C GLY A 91 -5.53 -10.28 -3.03
N ALA A 92 -5.72 -11.11 -4.05
CA ALA A 92 -5.29 -10.81 -5.42
C ALA A 92 -5.87 -9.50 -5.99
N LEU A 93 -7.02 -9.03 -5.51
CA LEU A 93 -7.60 -7.75 -5.95
C LEU A 93 -6.82 -6.55 -5.38
N GLN A 94 -6.13 -6.73 -4.25
CA GLN A 94 -5.26 -5.73 -3.65
C GLN A 94 -3.89 -5.71 -4.33
N THR A 95 -3.33 -6.91 -4.57
CA THR A 95 -2.03 -7.05 -5.21
C THR A 95 -2.09 -6.68 -6.69
N ASP A 96 -3.16 -6.98 -7.41
CA ASP A 96 -3.37 -6.50 -8.77
C ASP A 96 -4.63 -5.63 -8.92
N LEU A 97 -4.44 -4.33 -8.72
CA LEU A 97 -5.48 -3.32 -8.88
C LEU A 97 -6.07 -3.24 -10.29
N SER A 98 -5.38 -3.72 -11.33
CA SER A 98 -5.93 -3.71 -12.70
C SER A 98 -7.21 -4.55 -12.83
N LEU A 99 -7.44 -5.48 -11.90
CA LEU A 99 -8.60 -6.37 -11.91
C LEU A 99 -9.92 -5.65 -11.65
N LEU A 100 -9.91 -4.57 -10.85
CA LEU A 100 -11.14 -3.87 -10.44
C LEU A 100 -11.03 -2.34 -10.35
N LEU A 101 -9.83 -1.77 -10.19
CA LEU A 101 -9.67 -0.33 -10.04
C LEU A 101 -10.05 0.39 -11.34
N GLN A 102 -10.95 1.35 -11.22
CA GLN A 102 -11.32 2.24 -12.32
C GLN A 102 -10.45 3.48 -12.26
N LYS A 103 -9.61 3.65 -13.29
CA LYS A 103 -8.75 4.84 -13.46
C LYS A 103 -8.58 5.17 -14.94
N ASP A 104 -8.19 6.41 -15.21
CA ASP A 104 -7.78 6.82 -16.54
C ASP A 104 -6.43 6.16 -16.91
N GLU A 105 -6.16 6.00 -18.21
CA GLU A 105 -4.96 5.30 -18.70
C GLU A 105 -3.66 5.95 -18.23
N ASN A 106 -3.60 7.29 -18.28
CA ASN A 106 -2.43 8.09 -17.94
C ASN A 106 -2.24 8.33 -16.43
N ILE A 107 -3.12 7.78 -15.59
CA ILE A 107 -2.99 7.89 -14.14
C ILE A 107 -2.29 6.65 -13.63
N ASP A 108 -1.28 6.85 -12.82
CA ASP A 108 -0.56 5.73 -12.26
C ASP A 108 -1.39 4.94 -11.22
N PHE A 109 -1.06 3.66 -11.05
CA PHE A 109 -1.64 2.89 -9.96
C PHE A 109 -1.11 3.37 -8.59
N PRO A 110 -1.98 3.44 -7.56
CA PRO A 110 -1.55 3.57 -6.18
C PRO A 110 -0.99 2.23 -5.68
N TRP A 111 -0.26 2.26 -4.57
CA TRP A 111 0.06 1.04 -3.82
C TRP A 111 -1.03 0.78 -2.77
N ALA A 112 -1.84 -0.26 -2.97
CA ALA A 112 -2.80 -0.69 -1.97
C ALA A 112 -2.18 -1.79 -1.10
N VAL A 113 -2.22 -1.64 0.22
CA VAL A 113 -1.54 -2.54 1.15
C VAL A 113 -2.31 -2.67 2.46
N TYR A 114 -2.36 -3.88 3.01
CA TYR A 114 -2.94 -4.14 4.32
C TYR A 114 -2.00 -3.60 5.42
N ILE A 115 -2.55 -3.06 6.50
CA ILE A 115 -1.78 -2.32 7.51
C ILE A 115 -0.62 -3.13 8.12
N ASP A 116 -0.82 -4.41 8.44
CA ASP A 116 0.23 -5.24 9.04
C ASP A 116 1.32 -5.58 8.01
N ASP A 117 0.94 -5.75 6.74
CA ASP A 117 1.88 -6.02 5.66
C ASP A 117 2.75 -4.78 5.38
N LEU A 118 2.15 -3.58 5.46
CA LEU A 118 2.88 -2.32 5.39
C LEU A 118 3.89 -2.20 6.53
N GLU A 119 3.47 -2.45 7.77
CA GLU A 119 4.38 -2.39 8.93
C GLU A 119 5.52 -3.40 8.79
N THR A 120 5.19 -4.65 8.48
CA THR A 120 6.15 -5.74 8.27
C THR A 120 7.18 -5.36 7.21
N PHE A 121 6.71 -4.87 6.06
CA PHE A 121 7.59 -4.46 4.98
C PHE A 121 8.49 -3.28 5.37
N LEU A 122 7.95 -2.25 6.02
CA LEU A 122 8.75 -1.09 6.44
C LEU A 122 9.81 -1.47 7.48
N LEU A 123 9.49 -2.35 8.43
CA LEU A 123 10.44 -2.87 9.40
C LEU A 123 11.53 -3.70 8.71
N ALA A 124 11.15 -4.59 7.79
CA ALA A 124 12.10 -5.41 7.05
C ALA A 124 13.02 -4.57 6.13
N VAL A 125 12.50 -3.54 5.47
CA VAL A 125 13.30 -2.57 4.70
C VAL A 125 14.27 -1.86 5.62
N LYS A 126 13.84 -1.41 6.79
CA LYS A 126 14.70 -0.70 7.75
C LYS A 126 15.85 -1.58 8.26
N GLU A 127 15.59 -2.85 8.49
CA GLU A 127 16.57 -3.80 9.03
C GLU A 127 17.57 -4.28 7.98
N ASN A 128 17.12 -4.59 6.76
CA ASN A 128 17.94 -5.33 5.81
C ASN A 128 18.73 -4.46 4.83
N VAL A 129 18.52 -3.13 4.80
CA VAL A 129 19.14 -2.26 3.80
C VAL A 129 19.78 -1.01 4.40
N SER A 130 20.91 -0.59 3.81
CA SER A 130 21.66 0.59 4.26
C SER A 130 20.98 1.92 3.93
N SER A 131 20.03 1.95 2.99
CA SER A 131 19.28 3.16 2.59
C SER A 131 17.77 2.90 2.53
N PRO A 132 17.10 2.71 3.68
CA PRO A 132 15.70 2.30 3.75
C PRO A 132 14.74 3.19 2.95
N THR A 133 14.88 4.51 3.07
CA THR A 133 14.01 5.46 2.36
C THR A 133 14.14 5.35 0.84
N SER A 134 15.37 5.26 0.32
CA SER A 134 15.59 5.11 -1.12
C SER A 134 15.08 3.78 -1.63
N GLN A 135 15.23 2.71 -0.85
CA GLN A 135 14.70 1.39 -1.19
C GLN A 135 13.18 1.39 -1.22
N PHE A 136 12.53 2.01 -0.23
CA PHE A 136 11.08 2.13 -0.21
C PHE A 136 10.54 2.94 -1.41
N LEU A 137 11.16 4.07 -1.75
CA LEU A 137 10.76 4.86 -2.92
C LEU A 137 10.98 4.11 -4.25
N ASN A 138 12.07 3.35 -4.36
CA ASN A 138 12.33 2.49 -5.52
C ASN A 138 11.30 1.38 -5.63
N PHE A 139 10.94 0.74 -4.51
CA PHE A 139 9.87 -0.24 -4.46
C PHE A 139 8.57 0.35 -5.00
N LEU A 140 8.10 1.49 -4.48
CA LEU A 140 6.87 2.14 -4.95
C LEU A 140 6.92 2.43 -6.46
N LYS A 141 8.06 2.93 -6.95
CA LYS A 141 8.28 3.19 -8.37
C LYS A 141 8.14 1.93 -9.22
N TYR A 142 8.78 0.83 -8.83
CA TYR A 142 8.77 -0.40 -9.63
C TYR A 142 7.46 -1.17 -9.49
N ARG A 143 6.88 -1.15 -8.29
CA ARG A 143 5.68 -1.90 -7.92
C ARG A 143 4.46 -1.48 -8.74
N ARG A 144 4.33 -0.17 -9.03
CA ARG A 144 3.21 0.38 -9.80
C ARG A 144 3.16 -0.12 -11.26
N GLU A 145 4.33 -0.47 -11.82
CA GLU A 145 4.47 -0.93 -13.21
C GLU A 145 4.04 -2.40 -13.38
N LEU A 146 3.80 -3.12 -12.28
CA LEU A 146 3.51 -4.56 -12.32
C LEU A 146 2.03 -4.90 -12.47
N HIS A 147 1.14 -3.93 -12.23
CA HIS A 147 -0.31 -4.13 -12.35
C HIS A 147 -0.71 -4.55 -13.77
N GLY A 148 -1.62 -5.51 -13.87
CA GLY A 148 -2.10 -6.07 -15.14
C GLY A 148 -1.23 -7.18 -15.72
N ARG A 149 -0.10 -7.50 -15.08
CA ARG A 149 0.84 -8.51 -15.56
C ARG A 149 1.50 -9.29 -14.43
N MET A 150 0.82 -9.40 -13.29
CA MET A 150 1.31 -10.16 -12.16
C MET A 150 0.22 -10.99 -11.49
N TYR A 151 0.65 -12.02 -10.79
CA TYR A 151 -0.16 -12.76 -9.84
C TYR A 151 0.62 -12.92 -8.53
N ALA A 152 -0.01 -12.51 -7.43
CA ALA A 152 0.46 -12.70 -6.06
C ALA A 152 -0.76 -12.93 -5.17
N GLY A 153 -0.66 -13.91 -4.27
CA GLY A 153 -1.76 -14.21 -3.34
C GLY A 153 -1.89 -13.15 -2.25
N ASP A 154 -0.75 -12.60 -1.84
CA ASP A 154 -0.60 -11.62 -0.79
C ASP A 154 0.48 -10.59 -1.18
N GLU A 155 0.39 -9.36 -0.67
CA GLU A 155 1.33 -8.30 -1.01
C GLU A 155 2.74 -8.59 -0.45
N LEU A 156 2.83 -9.35 0.64
CA LEU A 156 4.12 -9.77 1.19
C LEU A 156 4.91 -10.67 0.24
N ASP A 157 4.27 -11.42 -0.67
CA ASP A 157 4.97 -12.21 -1.71
C ASP A 157 5.84 -11.29 -2.59
N VAL A 158 5.29 -10.12 -2.92
CA VAL A 158 5.88 -9.11 -3.78
C VAL A 158 6.97 -8.36 -3.03
N CYS A 159 6.68 -7.97 -1.78
CA CYS A 159 7.62 -7.30 -0.89
C CYS A 159 8.87 -8.15 -0.60
N ALA A 160 8.70 -9.45 -0.32
CA ALA A 160 9.82 -10.36 -0.10
C ALA A 160 10.72 -10.45 -1.33
N THR A 161 10.12 -10.67 -2.50
CA THR A 161 10.85 -10.75 -3.78
C THR A 161 11.64 -9.47 -4.07
N TYR A 162 11.07 -8.30 -3.74
CA TYR A 162 11.80 -7.03 -3.83
C TYR A 162 13.02 -7.00 -2.92
N LEU A 163 12.88 -7.38 -1.65
CA LEU A 163 13.97 -7.34 -0.67
C LEU A 163 15.10 -8.33 -1.02
N GLN A 164 14.77 -9.51 -1.50
CA GLN A 164 15.74 -10.53 -1.91
C GLN A 164 16.59 -10.07 -3.09
N ASN A 165 15.99 -9.42 -4.08
CA ASN A 165 16.73 -8.95 -5.25
C ASN A 165 16.12 -7.68 -5.88
N PRO A 166 16.42 -6.48 -5.34
CA PRO A 166 15.89 -5.22 -5.85
C PRO A 166 16.26 -4.95 -7.31
N LYS A 167 17.43 -5.45 -7.76
CA LYS A 167 17.88 -5.29 -9.14
C LYS A 167 17.02 -6.10 -10.11
N LYS A 168 16.77 -7.37 -9.79
CA LYS A 168 15.90 -8.24 -10.60
C LYS A 168 14.45 -7.73 -10.59
N PHE A 169 13.98 -7.23 -9.45
CA PHE A 169 12.66 -6.61 -9.34
C PHE A 169 12.52 -5.38 -10.25
N LYS A 170 13.58 -4.56 -10.36
CA LYS A 170 13.63 -3.46 -11.33
C LYS A 170 13.56 -3.99 -12.78
N GLU A 171 14.29 -5.06 -13.11
CA GLU A 171 14.21 -5.64 -14.46
C GLU A 171 12.79 -6.16 -14.78
N TYR A 172 12.06 -6.65 -13.78
CA TYR A 172 10.66 -7.01 -13.92
C TYR A 172 9.78 -5.79 -14.20
N SER A 173 10.01 -4.65 -13.54
CA SER A 173 9.23 -3.43 -13.78
C SER A 173 9.46 -2.84 -15.18
N GLU A 174 10.64 -3.03 -15.76
CA GLU A 174 11.01 -2.51 -17.09
C GLU A 174 10.55 -3.43 -18.26
N LYS A 175 10.29 -4.72 -18.01
CA LYS A 175 9.87 -5.69 -19.03
C LYS A 175 8.35 -5.88 -19.06
N GLY A 176 7.65 -5.05 -19.84
CA GLY A 176 6.19 -5.03 -19.93
C GLY A 176 5.53 -6.34 -20.41
N ASP A 177 6.23 -7.14 -21.23
CA ASP A 177 5.66 -8.35 -21.84
C ASP A 177 5.74 -9.61 -20.96
N LEU A 178 6.32 -9.51 -19.77
CA LEU A 178 6.49 -10.64 -18.86
C LEU A 178 5.33 -10.72 -17.87
N PHE A 179 4.62 -11.85 -17.87
CA PHE A 179 3.70 -12.19 -16.79
C PHE A 179 4.48 -12.75 -15.59
N LEU A 180 4.29 -12.16 -14.42
CA LEU A 180 5.04 -12.46 -13.20
C LEU A 180 4.19 -13.25 -12.21
N THR A 181 4.75 -14.27 -11.61
CA THR A 181 4.13 -14.98 -10.48
C THR A 181 5.03 -14.87 -9.27
N PHE A 182 4.49 -14.37 -8.17
CA PHE A 182 5.20 -14.26 -6.90
C PHE A 182 4.83 -15.43 -6.01
N SER A 183 5.83 -16.03 -5.37
CA SER A 183 5.70 -17.27 -4.61
C SER A 183 5.44 -16.98 -3.13
N PRO A 184 4.49 -17.66 -2.48
CA PRO A 184 4.27 -17.52 -1.04
C PRO A 184 5.43 -18.04 -0.20
N TYR A 185 6.30 -18.89 -0.77
CA TYR A 185 7.50 -19.35 -0.07
C TYR A 185 8.47 -18.22 0.26
N GLU A 186 8.46 -17.12 -0.49
CA GLU A 186 9.38 -16.00 -0.25
C GLU A 186 9.03 -15.23 1.04
N GLN A 187 7.80 -15.34 1.54
CA GLN A 187 7.41 -14.71 2.80
C GLN A 187 8.16 -15.25 4.03
N GLY A 188 8.77 -16.43 3.93
CA GLY A 188 9.57 -17.03 5.02
C GLY A 188 10.71 -16.12 5.50
N ASP A 189 11.16 -15.17 4.68
CA ASP A 189 12.15 -14.16 5.09
C ASP A 189 11.61 -13.24 6.19
N PHE A 190 10.32 -12.89 6.16
CA PHE A 190 9.71 -12.07 7.23
C PHE A 190 9.60 -12.86 8.53
N ASP A 191 9.22 -14.14 8.46
CA ASP A 191 9.21 -15.02 9.63
C ASP A 191 10.61 -15.13 10.25
N ASN A 192 11.64 -15.32 9.42
CA ASN A 192 13.03 -15.38 9.88
C ASN A 192 13.46 -14.09 10.60
N LEU A 193 13.05 -12.92 10.10
CA LEU A 193 13.32 -11.64 10.76
C LEU A 193 12.57 -11.51 12.09
N TYR A 194 11.33 -11.98 12.15
CA TYR A 194 10.52 -11.95 13.37
C TYR A 194 11.09 -12.87 14.44
N TRP A 195 11.35 -14.14 14.11
CA TRP A 195 11.88 -15.14 15.04
C TRP A 195 13.32 -14.87 15.49
N SER A 196 14.09 -14.10 14.70
CA SER A 196 15.42 -13.61 15.11
C SER A 196 15.36 -12.33 15.96
N GLY A 197 14.17 -11.79 16.24
CA GLY A 197 13.96 -10.59 17.05
C GLY A 197 14.41 -9.30 16.38
N LYS A 198 14.67 -9.33 15.06
CA LYS A 198 15.12 -8.17 14.28
C LYS A 198 13.98 -7.24 13.91
N ILE A 199 12.79 -7.79 13.69
CA ILE A 199 11.55 -7.01 13.61
C ILE A 199 10.69 -7.36 14.82
N ASN A 200 10.13 -6.34 15.47
CA ASN A 200 9.25 -6.51 16.62
C ASN A 200 8.07 -5.55 16.46
N PHE A 201 6.86 -6.08 16.67
CA PHE A 201 5.64 -5.28 16.73
C PHE A 201 5.47 -4.76 18.14
N LYS A 202 5.24 -3.45 18.28
CA LYS A 202 5.00 -2.83 19.60
C LYS A 202 3.54 -3.05 20.00
N GLU A 203 3.20 -4.27 20.36
CA GLU A 203 1.90 -4.54 20.97
C GLU A 203 1.94 -4.12 22.44
N SER A 204 1.20 -3.07 22.80
CA SER A 204 0.74 -2.94 24.17
C SER A 204 -0.33 -4.00 24.39
N ALA A 205 -0.13 -4.89 25.38
CA ALA A 205 -1.20 -5.78 25.82
C ALA A 205 -2.49 -4.96 26.00
N LEU A 206 -3.62 -5.49 25.51
CA LEU A 206 -4.93 -4.92 25.81
C LEU A 206 -4.99 -4.64 27.33
N PRO A 207 -5.53 -3.50 27.77
CA PRO A 207 -5.63 -3.20 29.20
C PRO A 207 -6.23 -4.42 29.90
N ASN A 208 -5.54 -4.91 30.94
CA ASN A 208 -6.01 -6.01 31.79
C ASN A 208 -7.38 -5.61 32.36
N GLY A 209 -8.47 -6.03 31.69
CA GLY A 209 -9.81 -5.53 31.96
C GLY A 209 -10.88 -5.96 30.95
N PHE A 210 -10.50 -6.40 29.74
CA PHE A 210 -11.42 -7.12 28.85
C PHE A 210 -11.42 -8.62 29.18
N SER A 211 -11.99 -9.00 30.33
CA SER A 211 -12.47 -10.36 30.51
C SER A 211 -13.83 -10.51 29.81
N MET A 212 -14.03 -11.63 29.13
CA MET A 212 -15.33 -12.12 28.63
C MET A 212 -16.22 -12.52 29.82
N GLU A 213 -16.53 -11.58 30.71
CA GLU A 213 -17.46 -11.78 31.83
C GLU A 213 -18.56 -10.71 31.89
N SER A 214 -18.59 -9.75 30.96
CA SER A 214 -19.64 -8.72 30.89
C SER A 214 -20.75 -9.01 29.86
N LEU A 215 -20.84 -10.26 29.39
CA LEU A 215 -21.95 -10.77 28.59
C LEU A 215 -22.53 -12.03 29.24
N ASN A 216 -23.21 -11.85 30.38
CA ASN A 216 -24.22 -12.76 30.92
C ASN A 216 -25.32 -11.93 31.57
#